data_AF-X1IJR9-F1
#
_entry.id   AF-X1IJR9-F1
#
_cell.length_a   1.000
_cell.length_b   1.000
_cell.length_c   1.000
_cell.angle_alpha   90.00
_cell.angle_beta   90.00
_cell.angle_gamma   90.00
#
_symmetry.space_group_name_H-M   'P 1'
#
loop_
_entity.id
_entity.type
_entity.pdbx_description
1 polymer ?
#
loop_
_entity_poly.entity_id
_entity_poly.type
_entity_poly.pdbx_seq_one_letter_code
_entity_poly.pdbx_strand_id
1 'polypeptide(L)' 'MSNDSSALVQKLWNYCHVLRDDGVSYGDYVEQLTYLLFLKMDDEQTKPPFNRESKIPAEYNWKSL' A
#
# COMPACT_ATOMS: atom_id res chain seq x y z
N MET A 1 -12.36 18.43 9.84
CA MET A 1 -11.87 18.05 8.49
C MET A 1 -10.45 17.52 8.67
N SER A 2 -10.23 16.25 8.29
CA SER A 2 -8.94 15.68 7.92
C SER A 2 -7.83 15.59 9.00
N ASN A 3 -8.01 14.77 10.05
CA ASN A 3 -6.90 14.38 10.94
C ASN A 3 -6.38 12.94 10.70
N ASP A 4 -7.12 12.13 9.96
CA ASP A 4 -6.76 10.72 9.69
C ASP A 4 -5.63 10.57 8.67
N SER A 5 -5.59 11.43 7.66
CA SER A 5 -4.54 11.40 6.64
C SER A 5 -3.16 11.77 7.20
N SER A 6 -3.10 12.77 8.08
CA SER A 6 -1.84 13.15 8.76
C SER A 6 -1.33 12.03 9.68
N ALA A 7 -2.23 11.39 10.44
CA ALA A 7 -1.89 10.26 11.29
C ALA A 7 -1.41 9.04 10.49
N LEU A 8 -2.01 8.76 9.33
CA LEU A 8 -1.59 7.70 8.41
C LEU A 8 -0.20 8.00 7.83
N VAL A 9 0.04 9.24 7.40
CA VAL A 9 1.35 9.69 6.89
C VAL A 9 2.44 9.54 7.95
N GLN A 10 2.15 9.89 9.21
CA GLN A 10 3.09 9.70 10.33
C GLN A 10 3.40 8.23 10.58
N LYS A 11 2.41 7.33 10.52
CA LYS A 11 2.64 5.89 10.63
C LYS A 11 3.52 5.37 9.50
N LEU A 12 3.26 5.78 8.26
CA LEU A 12 4.07 5.40 7.10
C LEU A 12 5.52 5.89 7.27
N TRP A 13 5.71 7.13 7.71
CA TRP A 13 7.03 7.71 7.99
C TRP A 13 7.81 6.95 9.07
N ASN A 14 7.13 6.48 10.13
CA ASN A 14 7.77 5.65 11.15
C ASN A 14 8.25 4.31 10.58
N TYR A 15 7.50 3.68 9.67
CA TYR A 15 7.95 2.48 8.97
C TYR A 15 9.11 2.75 8.00
N CYS A 16 9.11 3.91 7.31
CA CYS A 16 10.23 4.33 6.46
C CYS A 16 11.55 4.38 7.25
N HIS A 17 11.50 4.84 8.50
CA HIS A 17 12.70 4.98 9.33
C HIS A 17 13.31 3.63 9.67
N VAL A 18 12.49 2.63 10.00
CA VAL A 18 12.93 1.25 10.29
C VAL A 18 13.58 0.60 9.07
N LEU A 19 12.99 0.77 7.88
CA LEU A 19 13.49 0.10 6.66
C LEU A 19 14.73 0.78 6.07
N ARG A 20 14.93 2.06 6.35
CA ARG A 20 16.16 2.77 6.03
C ARG A 20 17.34 2.23 6.84
N ASP A 21 17.11 1.88 8.11
CA ASP A 21 18.16 1.35 8.99
C ASP A 21 18.63 -0.05 8.55
N ASP A 22 17.80 -0.79 7.80
CA ASP A 22 18.12 -2.10 7.19
C ASP A 22 18.82 -2.00 5.81
N GLY A 23 19.16 -0.79 5.35
CA GLY A 23 19.96 -0.56 4.13
C GLY A 23 19.17 -0.49 2.82
N VAL A 24 17.84 -0.41 2.87
CA VAL A 24 17.00 -0.17 1.69
C VAL A 24 17.08 1.30 1.30
N SER A 25 17.39 1.58 0.02
CA SER A 25 17.39 2.95 -0.48
C SER A 25 15.98 3.56 -0.37
N TYR A 26 15.88 4.84 -0.05
CA TYR A 26 14.59 5.54 0.05
C TYR A 26 13.75 5.38 -1.24
N GLY A 27 14.40 5.38 -2.41
CA GLY A 27 13.74 5.13 -3.69
C GLY A 27 13.12 3.73 -3.77
N ASP A 28 13.87 2.70 -3.38
CA ASP A 28 13.44 1.30 -3.45
C ASP A 28 12.25 1.04 -2.52
N TYR A 29 12.27 1.56 -1.29
CA TYR A 29 11.14 1.38 -0.38
C TYR A 29 9.88 2.13 -0.85
N VAL A 30 10.02 3.35 -1.39
CA VAL A 30 8.89 4.09 -1.96
C VAL A 30 8.29 3.34 -3.14
N GLU A 31 9.12 2.74 -3.99
CA GLU A 31 8.67 1.91 -5.10
C GLU A 31 7.89 0.68 -4.60
N GLN A 32 8.43 -0.06 -3.63
CA GLN A 32 7.75 -1.24 -3.05
C GLN A 32 6.42 -0.87 -2.37
N LEU A 33 6.39 0.22 -1.60
CA LEU A 33 5.15 0.73 -1.03
C LEU A 33 4.12 1.11 -2.10
N THR A 34 4.59 1.68 -3.21
CA THR A 34 3.72 2.07 -4.33
C THR A 34 3.07 0.83 -4.95
N TYR A 35 3.84 -0.25 -5.14
CA TYR A 35 3.29 -1.53 -5.60
C TYR A 35 2.25 -2.10 -4.63
N LEU A 36 2.57 -2.15 -3.34
CA LEU A 36 1.63 -2.64 -2.32
C LEU A 36 0.36 -1.79 -2.26
N LEU A 37 0.49 -0.47 -2.33
CA LEU A 37 -0.65 0.45 -2.33
C LEU A 37 -1.54 0.22 -3.55
N PHE A 38 -0.96 0.03 -4.74
CA PHE A 38 -1.73 -0.24 -5.96
C PHE A 38 -2.52 -1.55 -5.86
N LEU A 39 -1.88 -2.62 -5.41
CA LEU A 39 -2.54 -3.91 -5.17
C LEU A 39 -3.66 -3.78 -4.14
N LYS A 40 -3.40 -3.06 -3.04
CA LYS A 40 -4.40 -2.82 -2.00
C LYS A 40 -5.60 -2.03 -2.52
N MET A 41 -5.37 -1.04 -3.38
CA MET A 41 -6.41 -0.21 -4.00
C MET A 41 -7.27 -1.00 -4.98
N ASP A 42 -6.69 -1.90 -5.77
CA ASP A 42 -7.46 -2.81 -6.62
C ASP A 42 -8.33 -3.76 -5.78
N ASP A 43 -7.78 -4.34 -4.69
CA ASP A 43 -8.56 -5.18 -3.76
C ASP A 43 -9.70 -4.41 -3.06
N GLU A 44 -9.49 -3.16 -2.64
CA GLU A 44 -10.56 -2.33 -2.07
C GLU A 44 -11.67 -2.02 -3.09
N GLN A 45 -11.35 -1.92 -4.38
CA GLN A 45 -12.38 -1.76 -5.42
C GLN A 45 -13.26 -3.00 -5.57
N THR A 46 -12.77 -4.18 -5.18
CA THR A 46 -13.59 -5.40 -5.17
C THR A 46 -14.58 -5.49 -4.01
N LYS A 47 -14.40 -4.66 -2.98
CA LYS A 47 -15.22 -4.66 -1.78
C LYS A 47 -16.40 -3.68 -1.90
N PRO A 48 -17.42 -3.82 -1.04
CA PRO A 48 -18.44 -2.79 -0.90
C PRO A 48 -17.80 -1.44 -0.54
N PRO A 49 -18.27 -0.33 -1.12
CA PRO A 49 -19.49 -0.18 -1.94
C PRO A 49 -19.28 -0.40 -3.45
N PHE A 50 -18.05 -0.60 -3.92
CA PHE A 50 -17.71 -0.56 -5.35
C PHE A 50 -18.00 -1.88 -6.07
N ASN A 51 -17.72 -3.03 -5.43
CA ASN A 51 -17.97 -4.38 -5.95
C ASN A 51 -17.51 -4.58 -7.41
N ARG A 52 -16.37 -4.01 -7.79
CA ARG A 52 -15.79 -4.15 -9.13
C ARG A 52 -14.99 -5.44 -9.23
N GLU A 53 -14.83 -5.97 -10.43
CA GLU A 53 -13.87 -7.04 -10.65
C GLU A 53 -12.44 -6.51 -10.55
N SER A 54 -11.57 -7.29 -9.91
CA SER A 54 -10.13 -7.02 -9.89
C SER A 54 -9.59 -7.11 -11.30
N LYS A 55 -8.71 -6.17 -11.66
CA LYS A 55 -8.00 -6.22 -12.96
C LYS A 55 -6.75 -7.10 -12.91
N ILE A 56 -6.42 -7.60 -11.72
CA ILE A 56 -5.19 -8.34 -11.46
C ILE A 56 -5.54 -9.83 -11.40
N PRO A 57 -4.80 -10.70 -12.09
CA PRO A 57 -5.00 -12.15 -12.00
C PRO A 57 -4.98 -12.63 -10.55
N ALA A 58 -5.81 -13.63 -10.23
CA ALA A 58 -6.01 -14.09 -8.86
C ALA A 58 -4.72 -14.60 -8.17
N GLU A 59 -3.76 -15.09 -8.96
CA GLU A 59 -2.45 -15.58 -8.51
C GLU A 59 -1.44 -14.48 -8.15
N TYR A 60 -1.74 -13.21 -8.50
CA TYR A 60 -0.85 -12.06 -8.28
C TYR A 60 -1.53 -10.88 -7.56
N ASN A 61 -2.73 -11.08 -7.01
CA ASN A 61 -3.49 -10.00 -6.39
C ASN A 61 -3.10 -9.79 -4.92
N TRP A 62 -3.70 -8.78 -4.27
CA TRP A 62 -3.43 -8.48 -2.85
C TRP A 62 -3.66 -9.67 -1.90
N LYS A 63 -4.57 -10.59 -2.24
CA LYS A 63 -4.90 -11.74 -1.38
C LYS A 63 -3.93 -12.91 -1.53
N SER A 64 -3.12 -12.92 -2.59
CA SER A 64 -2.12 -13.96 -2.84
C SER A 64 -0.73 -13.60 -2.30
N LEU A 65 -0.54 -12.36 -1.83
CA LEU A 65 0.62 -11.89 -1.07
C LEU A 65 0.57 -12.38 0.39
#